data_AF-A0A1H2ZP75-F1
#
_entry.id   AF-A0A1H2ZP75-F1
#
_cell.length_a   1.000
_cell.length_b   1.000
_cell.length_c   1.000
_cell.angle_alpha   90.00
_cell.angle_beta   90.00
_cell.angle_gamma   90.00
#
_symmetry.space_group_name_H-M   'P 1'
#
loop_
_entity.id
_entity.type
_entity.pdbx_description
1 polymer ?
#
loop_
_entity_poly.entity_id
_entity_poly.type
_entity_poly.pdbx_seq_one_letter_code
_entity_poly.pdbx_strand_id
1 'polypeptide(L)'
;MDYGKKIFEEKKAKAAAKKKQKQTQVKELKFRPGTEEGDYQVKLRNLIRFLENGDRGKITIRFRGREMAHQEIGMKLMSRIETDIEELATVEMRPKMEGRQMTMVVAPRKKK
;
A
#
# COMPACT_ATOMS: atom_id res chain seq x y z
N MET A 1 42.96 -2.19 25.00
CA MET A 1 41.72 -1.96 24.23
C MET A 1 40.97 -3.27 24.13
N ASP A 2 40.01 -3.51 25.02
CA ASP A 2 39.25 -4.75 25.08
C ASP A 2 38.34 -4.90 23.87
N TYR A 3 38.77 -5.73 22.92
CA TYR A 3 38.04 -6.06 21.71
C TYR A 3 36.61 -6.55 22.01
N GLY A 4 36.43 -7.30 23.11
CA GLY A 4 35.13 -7.78 23.58
C GLY A 4 34.16 -6.66 23.96
N LYS A 5 34.66 -5.58 24.60
CA LYS A 5 33.83 -4.43 25.01
C LYS A 5 33.34 -3.64 23.78
N LYS A 6 34.21 -3.45 22.79
CA LYS A 6 33.88 -2.80 21.51
C LYS A 6 32.81 -3.56 20.73
N ILE A 7 32.91 -4.89 20.64
CA ILE A 7 31.91 -5.73 19.95
C ILE A 7 30.54 -5.65 20.63
N PHE A 8 30.50 -5.59 21.97
CA PHE A 8 29.26 -5.43 22.72
C PHE A 8 28.61 -4.07 22.45
N GLU A 9 29.39 -2.98 22.46
CA GLU A 9 28.89 -1.64 22.16
C GLU A 9 28.40 -1.52 20.70
N GLU A 10 29.11 -2.11 19.74
CA GLU A 10 28.64 -2.17 18.35
C GLU A 10 27.33 -2.94 18.19
N LYS A 11 27.18 -4.08 18.86
CA LYS A 11 25.92 -4.86 18.84
C LYS A 11 24.78 -4.06 19.45
N LYS A 12 25.03 -3.36 20.57
CA LYS A 12 24.04 -2.51 21.24
C LYS A 12 23.63 -1.33 20.35
N ALA A 13 24.59 -0.68 19.69
CA ALA A 13 24.33 0.39 18.74
C ALA A 13 23.54 -0.09 17.51
N LYS A 14 23.91 -1.25 16.92
CA LYS A 14 23.19 -1.86 15.80
C LYS A 14 21.76 -2.25 16.18
N ALA A 15 21.54 -2.78 17.38
CA ALA A 15 20.20 -3.11 17.88
C ALA A 15 19.35 -1.85 18.12
N ALA A 16 19.93 -0.79 18.66
CA ALA A 16 19.26 0.50 18.84
C ALA A 16 18.90 1.14 17.50
N ALA A 17 19.80 1.07 16.50
CA ALA A 17 19.55 1.56 15.15
C ALA A 17 18.41 0.78 14.47
N LYS A 18 18.40 -0.56 14.57
CA LYS A 18 17.31 -1.40 14.04
C LYS A 18 15.95 -1.09 14.70
N LYS A 19 15.92 -0.83 16.01
CA LYS A 19 14.67 -0.44 16.70
C LYS A 19 14.14 0.93 16.27
N LYS A 20 15.03 1.88 15.93
CA LYS A 20 14.66 3.22 15.48
C LYS A 20 14.23 3.27 14.01
N GLN A 21 14.54 2.24 13.22
CA GLN A 21 14.15 2.17 11.82
C GLN A 21 12.63 2.00 11.70
N LYS A 22 11.97 2.95 11.03
CA LYS A 22 10.54 2.86 10.71
C LYS A 22 10.31 1.72 9.72
N GLN A 23 9.57 0.69 10.13
CA GLN A 23 9.20 -0.43 9.25
C GLN A 23 8.01 -0.03 8.38
N THR A 24 8.25 0.18 7.09
CA THR A 24 7.20 0.35 6.09
C THR A 24 6.51 -0.99 5.85
N GLN A 25 5.23 -1.09 6.23
CA GLN A 25 4.41 -2.26 5.97
C GLN A 25 3.64 -2.10 4.65
N VAL A 26 3.19 -3.23 4.11
CA VAL A 26 2.25 -3.25 2.97
C VAL A 26 0.87 -3.53 3.55
N LYS A 27 -0.03 -2.55 3.44
CA LYS A 27 -1.43 -2.65 3.87
C LYS A 27 -2.31 -2.97 2.67
N GLU A 28 -3.04 -4.07 2.74
CA GLU A 28 -3.93 -4.51 1.65
C GLU A 28 -5.36 -3.98 1.85
N LEU A 29 -5.91 -3.35 0.83
CA LEU A 29 -7.31 -2.92 0.77
C LEU A 29 -8.04 -3.70 -0.32
N LYS A 30 -9.18 -4.30 0.05
CA LYS A 30 -9.98 -5.13 -0.84
C LYS A 30 -11.23 -4.39 -1.28
N PHE A 31 -11.43 -4.34 -2.59
CA PHE A 31 -12.58 -3.74 -3.24
C PHE A 31 -13.39 -4.80 -3.99
N ARG A 32 -14.67 -4.49 -4.21
CA ARG A 32 -15.57 -5.29 -5.03
C ARG A 32 -16.03 -4.45 -6.23
N PRO A 33 -16.33 -5.07 -7.38
CA PRO A 33 -16.77 -4.34 -8.58
C PRO A 33 -18.15 -3.66 -8.43
N GLY A 34 -18.90 -3.97 -7.37
CA GLY A 34 -20.15 -3.28 -7.00
C GLY A 34 -20.05 -2.47 -5.69
N THR A 35 -18.88 -1.91 -5.38
CA THR A 35 -18.71 -1.05 -4.20
C THR A 35 -19.56 0.22 -4.35
N GLU A 36 -20.43 0.48 -3.37
CA GLU A 36 -21.17 1.74 -3.24
C GLU A 36 -20.25 2.91 -2.84
N GLU A 37 -20.64 4.15 -3.15
CA GLU A 37 -19.82 5.34 -2.88
C GLU A 37 -19.45 5.51 -1.40
N GLY A 38 -20.33 5.13 -0.47
CA GLY A 38 -20.02 5.17 0.97
C GLY A 38 -18.87 4.24 1.37
N ASP A 39 -18.89 2.98 0.92
CA ASP A 39 -17.81 2.01 1.18
C ASP A 39 -16.50 2.43 0.48
N TYR A 40 -16.61 3.03 -0.71
CA TYR A 40 -15.47 3.61 -1.42
C TYR A 40 -14.79 4.70 -0.60
N GLN A 41 -15.54 5.68 -0.10
CA GLN A 41 -14.98 6.82 0.63
C GLN A 41 -14.33 6.40 1.95
N VAL A 42 -14.92 5.43 2.66
CA VAL A 42 -14.31 4.86 3.89
C VAL A 42 -12.97 4.20 3.57
N LYS A 43 -12.90 3.40 2.50
CA LYS A 43 -11.64 2.75 2.09
C LYS A 43 -10.61 3.74 1.60
N LEU A 44 -11.02 4.77 0.86
CA LEU A 44 -10.12 5.86 0.43
C LEU A 44 -9.52 6.59 1.63
N ARG A 45 -10.34 6.93 2.63
CA ARG A 45 -9.84 7.56 3.87
C ARG A 45 -8.84 6.68 4.62
N ASN A 46 -9.09 5.36 4.67
CA ASN A 46 -8.14 4.42 5.25
C ASN A 46 -6.84 4.33 4.45
N LEU A 47 -6.93 4.34 3.11
CA LEU A 47 -5.76 4.35 2.23
C LEU A 47 -4.90 5.59 2.46
N ILE A 48 -5.51 6.77 2.46
CA ILE A 48 -4.86 8.06 2.76
C ILE A 48 -4.13 7.97 4.10
N ARG A 49 -4.81 7.48 5.14
CA ARG A 49 -4.21 7.31 6.46
C ARG A 49 -2.98 6.40 6.43
N PHE A 50 -2.99 5.31 5.66
CA PHE A 50 -1.81 4.43 5.54
C PHE A 50 -0.66 5.12 4.80
N LEU A 51 -0.98 5.87 3.74
CA LEU A 51 0.01 6.64 2.97
C LEU A 51 0.66 7.74 3.84
N GLU A 52 -0.13 8.47 4.62
CA GLU A 52 0.40 9.46 5.57
C GLU A 52 1.29 8.83 6.64
N ASN A 53 0.98 7.60 7.06
CA ASN A 53 1.82 6.83 7.97
C ASN A 53 3.11 6.32 7.31
N GLY A 54 3.28 6.46 5.99
CA GLY A 54 4.46 5.98 5.27
C GLY A 54 4.42 4.48 4.96
N ASP A 55 3.24 3.86 5.04
CA ASP A 55 2.99 2.49 4.62
C ASP A 55 2.64 2.44 3.13
N ARG A 56 2.95 1.31 2.48
CA ARG A 56 2.54 1.04 1.10
C ARG A 56 1.13 0.48 1.08
N GLY A 57 0.32 0.93 0.12
CA GLY A 57 -1.03 0.44 -0.10
C GLY A 57 -1.05 -0.58 -1.23
N LYS A 58 -1.61 -1.77 -0.99
CA LYS A 58 -1.94 -2.73 -2.04
C LYS A 58 -3.45 -2.74 -2.22
N ILE A 59 -3.93 -2.22 -3.34
CA ILE A 59 -5.34 -2.21 -3.71
C ILE A 59 -5.64 -3.46 -4.51
N THR A 60 -6.59 -4.26 -4.06
CA THR A 60 -6.99 -5.51 -4.70
C THR A 60 -8.49 -5.49 -4.97
N ILE A 61 -8.89 -5.55 -6.24
CA ILE A 61 -10.29 -5.77 -6.64
C ILE A 61 -10.46 -7.26 -6.89
N ARG A 62 -11.41 -7.89 -6.20
CA ARG A 62 -11.72 -9.31 -6.42
C ARG A 62 -12.95 -9.44 -7.31
N PHE A 63 -12.81 -10.16 -8.42
CA PHE A 63 -13.90 -10.50 -9.32
C PHE A 63 -14.47 -11.89 -8.99
N ARG A 64 -15.80 -12.05 -9.09
CA ARG A 64 -16.50 -13.30 -8.87
C ARG A 64 -17.05 -13.81 -10.20
N GLY A 65 -16.43 -14.85 -10.77
CA GLY A 65 -16.92 -15.62 -11.93
C GLY A 65 -17.38 -14.79 -13.13
N ARG A 66 -18.69 -14.50 -13.18
CA ARG A 66 -19.35 -13.69 -14.21
C ARG A 66 -18.87 -12.23 -14.25
N GLU A 67 -18.29 -11.74 -13.16
CA GLU A 67 -17.77 -10.38 -13.06
C GLU A 67 -16.41 -10.19 -13.76
N MET A 68 -15.78 -11.27 -14.26
CA MET A 68 -14.56 -11.14 -15.08
C MET A 68 -14.79 -10.37 -16.38
N ALA A 69 -16.04 -10.22 -16.84
CA ALA A 69 -16.39 -9.35 -17.97
C ALA A 69 -16.33 -7.86 -17.59
N HIS A 70 -16.49 -7.51 -16.31
CA HIS A 70 -16.49 -6.13 -15.83
C HIS A 70 -15.09 -5.62 -15.46
N GLN A 71 -14.08 -5.97 -16.27
CA GLN A 71 -12.72 -5.46 -16.10
C GLN A 71 -12.70 -3.93 -16.21
N GLU A 72 -13.52 -3.37 -17.11
CA GLU A 72 -13.66 -1.93 -17.31
C GLU A 72 -14.11 -1.20 -16.04
N ILE A 73 -15.02 -1.80 -15.25
CA ILE A 73 -15.48 -1.21 -13.98
C ILE A 73 -14.34 -1.18 -12.98
N GLY A 74 -13.58 -2.27 -12.90
CA GLY A 74 -12.38 -2.33 -12.06
C GLY A 74 -11.33 -1.30 -12.48
N MET A 75 -11.09 -1.14 -13.79
CA MET A 75 -10.13 -0.17 -14.32
C MET A 75 -10.56 1.26 -14.04
N LYS A 76 -11.85 1.58 -14.25
CA LYS A 76 -12.39 2.90 -13.91
C LYS A 76 -12.23 3.21 -12.42
N LEU A 77 -12.50 2.25 -11.55
CA LEU A 77 -12.34 2.43 -10.10
C LEU A 77 -10.88 2.62 -9.70
N MET A 78 -9.95 1.87 -10.31
CA MET A 78 -8.51 2.07 -10.05
C MET A 78 -8.00 3.41 -10.59
N SER A 79 -8.44 3.83 -11.78
CA SER A 79 -8.09 5.13 -12.33
C SER A 79 -8.64 6.27 -11.47
N ARG A 80 -9.87 6.15 -10.94
CA ARG A 80 -10.42 7.12 -9.97
C ARG A 80 -9.55 7.19 -8.70
N ILE A 81 -9.22 6.03 -8.11
CA ILE A 81 -8.33 5.98 -6.94
C ILE A 81 -6.97 6.61 -7.24
N GLU A 82 -6.40 6.34 -8.41
CA GLU A 82 -5.11 6.91 -8.85
C GLU A 82 -5.16 8.43 -8.89
N THR A 83 -6.21 9.02 -9.48
CA THR A 83 -6.42 10.48 -9.48
C THR A 83 -6.59 11.04 -8.06
N ASP A 84 -7.42 10.41 -7.22
CA ASP A 84 -7.69 10.88 -5.85
C ASP A 84 -6.44 10.83 -4.93
N ILE A 85 -5.48 9.94 -5.21
CA ILE A 85 -4.25 9.80 -4.40
C ILE A 85 -3.01 10.40 -5.05
N GLU A 86 -3.09 10.98 -6.25
CA GLU A 86 -1.94 11.47 -7.02
C GLU A 86 -1.09 12.49 -6.23
N GLU A 87 -1.73 13.28 -5.38
CA GLU A 87 -1.06 14.26 -4.52
C GLU A 87 -0.24 13.59 -3.40
N LEU A 88 -0.69 12.45 -2.87
CA LEU A 88 -0.16 11.81 -1.66
C LEU A 88 0.72 10.58 -1.97
N ALA A 89 0.52 9.92 -3.10
CA ALA A 89 1.12 8.65 -3.45
C ALA A 89 1.60 8.61 -4.90
N THR A 90 2.57 7.73 -5.14
CA THR A 90 3.04 7.36 -6.48
C THR A 90 2.69 5.89 -6.70
N VAL A 91 2.22 5.58 -7.91
CA VAL A 91 1.95 4.18 -8.31
C VAL A 91 3.27 3.46 -8.56
N GLU A 92 3.59 2.46 -7.74
CA GLU A 92 4.75 1.59 -7.96
C GLU A 92 4.42 0.50 -8.99
N MET A 93 3.22 -0.07 -8.88
CA MET A 93 2.75 -1.14 -9.75
C MET A 93 1.39 -0.76 -10.31
N ARG A 94 1.35 -0.58 -11.64
CA ARG A 94 0.13 -0.32 -12.40
C ARG A 94 -0.89 -1.45 -12.20
N PRO A 95 -2.20 -1.16 -12.36
CA PRO A 95 -3.26 -2.15 -12.28
C PRO A 95 -2.99 -3.33 -13.21
N LYS A 96 -2.79 -4.52 -12.64
CA LYS A 96 -2.60 -5.76 -13.41
C LYS A 96 -3.59 -6.82 -12.94
N MET A 97 -4.08 -7.61 -13.89
CA MET A 97 -4.93 -8.74 -13.58
C MET A 97 -4.07 -9.96 -13.18
N GLU A 98 -4.24 -10.41 -11.95
CA GLU A 98 -3.69 -11.64 -11.39
C GLU A 98 -4.82 -12.66 -11.19
N GLY A 99 -5.13 -13.39 -12.28
CA GLY A 99 -6.20 -14.39 -12.30
C GLY A 99 -7.58 -13.75 -12.10
N ARG A 100 -8.18 -13.96 -10.92
CA ARG A 100 -9.52 -13.43 -10.57
C ARG A 100 -9.46 -12.12 -9.76
N GLN A 101 -8.29 -11.53 -9.65
CA GLN A 101 -8.08 -10.30 -8.90
C GLN A 101 -7.34 -9.29 -9.77
N MET A 102 -7.64 -8.01 -9.61
CA MET A 102 -6.81 -6.95 -10.15
C MET A 102 -6.11 -6.28 -8.99
N THR A 103 -4.79 -6.15 -9.09
CA THR A 103 -3.93 -5.63 -8.04
C THR A 103 -3.20 -4.39 -8.53
N MET A 104 -3.09 -3.40 -7.64
CA MET A 104 -2.33 -2.17 -7.84
C MET A 104 -1.57 -1.89 -6.54
N VAL A 105 -0.32 -1.46 -6.65
CA VAL A 105 0.52 -1.11 -5.49
C VAL A 105 0.91 0.35 -5.57
N VAL A 106 0.66 1.06 -4.48
CA VAL A 106 0.94 2.48 -4.33
C VAL A 106 1.89 2.70 -3.17
N ALA A 107 2.86 3.57 -3.37
CA ALA A 107 3.78 4.01 -2.33
C ALA A 107 3.49 5.45 -1.96
N PRO A 108 3.64 5.81 -0.68
CA PRO A 108 3.51 7.19 -0.25
C PRO A 108 4.62 8.02 -0.87
N ARG A 109 4.28 9.20 -1.39
CA ARG A 109 5.28 10.19 -1.78
C ARG A 109 6.04 10.58 -0.52
N LYS A 110 7.35 10.34 -0.51
CA LYS A 110 8.21 10.85 0.57
C LYS A 110 8.01 12.37 0.61
N LYS A 111 7.51 12.90 1.73
CA LYS A 111 7.63 14.33 2.02
C LYS A 111 9.12 14.65 1.89
N LYS A 112 9.43 15.48 0.89
CA LYS A 112 10.78 16.00 0.65
C LYS A 112 11.21 16.83 1.85
#